data_AF-G3HQJ3-F1
#
_entry.id   AF-G3HQJ3-F1
#
_cell.length_a   1.000
_cell.length_b   1.000
_cell.length_c   1.000
_cell.angle_alpha   90.00
_cell.angle_beta   90.00
_cell.angle_gamma   90.00
#
_symmetry.space_group_name_H-M   'P 1'
#
loop_
_entity.id
_entity.type
_entity.pdbx_description
1 polymer ?
#
loop_
_entity_poly.entity_id
_entity_poly.type
_entity_poly.pdbx_seq_one_letter_code
_entity_poly.pdbx_strand_id
1 'polypeptide(L)'
;MVKLPLLSLVIALPCAIRATTRDITYEISVEAISAMVVFLSCQLFHKEVLRQSISHKYLMQGPCLPYTSKLVKTLLYNFIRQEKPPPPGTHVFPPQSDGGGLLYGLASGVASGASSKAATSPELTSPLANQSLLLLLVLVNLTDAPDTPNPYRQAVTSFKNTQDSSPFPSSIPHAFQINFNSLYTALCEQQTSDQATLLLYTLLHQNSNVRTYMLARTDMENLDKYLHTNCLAALANMSAQFRSLHQYAAQRIIRKEMPTVYQGAFIYDQGSNHVSEKFGLCWIDAHSARAPLSLAQDLSVIEEVIRMMLEIINSCLTNSLHHNPNLVYALLYKRDLFEQFRTHPSFQDIMQNIDLVISFFSSRLLQAGAELSVERVLEIIKQGVVALPKDRLKKFPELKFKYVEEEQPEEFFIPYVWSLVYNSAVGLYWNPQDIQLFAMDSD
;
A
#
# COMPACT_ATOMS: atom_id res chain seq x y z
N MET A 1 40.14 7.21 -1.94
CA MET A 1 39.97 6.08 -0.99
C MET A 1 38.57 5.44 -1.00
N VAL A 2 37.54 6.04 -1.60
CA VAL A 2 36.14 5.51 -1.63
C VAL A 2 35.88 4.37 -2.65
N LYS A 3 36.76 4.19 -3.63
CA LYS A 3 36.54 3.31 -4.80
C LYS A 3 36.58 1.80 -4.49
N LEU A 4 37.50 1.38 -3.63
CA LEU A 4 37.68 -0.04 -3.27
C LEU A 4 36.58 -0.54 -2.31
N PRO A 5 36.21 0.21 -1.25
CA PRO A 5 35.17 -0.22 -0.30
C PRO A 5 33.80 -0.43 -0.94
N LEU A 6 33.37 0.46 -1.84
CA LEU A 6 32.05 0.39 -2.47
C LEU A 6 31.94 -0.82 -3.42
N LEU A 7 32.97 -1.08 -4.21
CA LEU A 7 33.03 -2.26 -5.07
C LEU A 7 33.06 -3.55 -4.22
N SER A 8 33.84 -3.56 -3.14
CA SER A 8 33.87 -4.68 -2.20
C SER A 8 32.51 -4.91 -1.55
N LEU A 9 31.77 -3.88 -1.14
CA LEU A 9 30.42 -4.01 -0.58
C LEU A 9 29.43 -4.56 -1.60
N VAL A 10 29.41 -4.03 -2.83
CA VAL A 10 28.51 -4.49 -3.90
C VAL A 10 28.80 -5.94 -4.33
N ILE A 11 30.08 -6.36 -4.30
CA ILE A 11 30.48 -7.75 -4.61
C ILE A 11 30.24 -8.68 -3.41
N ALA A 12 30.56 -8.23 -2.20
CA ALA A 12 30.52 -9.04 -0.99
C ALA A 12 29.10 -9.24 -0.50
N LEU A 13 28.22 -8.24 -0.57
CA LEU A 13 26.86 -8.35 -0.03
C LEU A 13 26.07 -9.53 -0.67
N PRO A 14 26.04 -9.70 -2.01
CA PRO A 14 25.38 -10.85 -2.63
C PRO A 14 26.13 -12.19 -2.48
N CYS A 15 27.39 -12.17 -2.02
CA CYS A 15 28.19 -13.36 -1.76
C CYS A 15 28.08 -13.80 -0.29
N ALA A 16 28.08 -12.85 0.64
CA ALA A 16 27.88 -13.05 2.07
C ALA A 16 26.51 -13.69 2.32
N ILE A 17 25.44 -13.17 1.73
CA ILE A 17 24.07 -13.66 1.93
C ILE A 17 23.86 -15.10 1.43
N ARG A 18 24.77 -15.64 0.59
CA ARG A 18 24.71 -17.04 0.13
C ARG A 18 25.43 -18.02 1.08
N ALA A 19 26.28 -17.52 1.99
CA ALA A 19 27.00 -18.36 2.93
C ALA A 19 26.07 -18.77 4.09
N THR A 20 25.93 -20.07 4.31
CA THR A 20 24.95 -20.69 5.22
C THR A 20 25.29 -20.62 6.71
N THR A 21 26.07 -19.62 7.16
CA THR A 21 26.36 -19.38 8.58
C THR A 21 25.45 -18.29 9.10
N ARG A 22 24.26 -18.69 9.56
CA ARG A 22 23.08 -17.83 9.79
C ARG A 22 23.34 -16.61 10.69
N ASP A 23 24.21 -16.72 11.68
CA ASP A 23 24.32 -15.65 12.69
C ASP A 23 25.33 -14.56 12.28
N ILE A 24 26.55 -14.95 11.90
CA ILE A 24 27.58 -13.99 11.44
C ILE A 24 27.19 -13.33 10.12
N THR A 25 26.56 -14.11 9.22
CA THR A 25 26.15 -13.60 7.91
C THR A 25 25.07 -12.54 8.04
N TYR A 26 24.17 -12.68 9.02
CA TYR A 26 23.12 -11.70 9.28
C TYR A 26 23.71 -10.34 9.67
N GLU A 27 24.57 -10.30 10.68
CA GLU A 27 25.21 -9.07 11.15
C GLU A 27 26.07 -8.40 10.07
N ILE A 28 26.86 -9.18 9.34
CA ILE A 28 27.65 -8.66 8.22
C ILE A 28 26.75 -8.07 7.13
N SER A 29 25.59 -8.69 6.88
CA SER A 29 24.65 -8.20 5.86
C SER A 29 23.99 -6.89 6.28
N VAL A 30 23.59 -6.77 7.54
CA VAL A 30 23.03 -5.53 8.13
C VAL A 30 24.06 -4.41 8.05
N GLU A 31 25.30 -4.67 8.47
CA GLU A 31 26.38 -3.68 8.43
C GLU A 31 26.73 -3.27 7.00
N ALA A 32 26.81 -4.24 6.07
CA ALA A 32 27.13 -3.95 4.67
C ALA A 32 26.02 -3.12 3.99
N ILE A 33 24.74 -3.39 4.28
CA ILE A 33 23.62 -2.59 3.78
C ILE A 33 23.66 -1.19 4.39
N SER A 34 23.89 -1.08 5.71
CA SER A 34 24.00 0.20 6.42
C SER A 34 25.14 1.05 5.85
N ALA A 35 26.31 0.44 5.61
CA ALA A 35 27.44 1.11 4.98
C ALA A 35 27.10 1.61 3.57
N MET A 36 26.37 0.83 2.77
CA MET A 36 25.90 1.28 1.44
C MET A 36 24.95 2.47 1.53
N VAL A 37 24.02 2.48 2.49
CA VAL A 37 23.13 3.62 2.74
C VAL A 37 23.94 4.87 3.12
N VAL A 38 24.93 4.73 4.00
CA VAL A 38 25.84 5.83 4.37
C VAL A 38 26.62 6.34 3.16
N PHE A 39 27.11 5.47 2.27
CA PHE A 39 27.78 5.88 1.03
C PHE A 39 26.88 6.65 0.06
N LEU A 40 25.57 6.43 0.12
CA LEU A 40 24.56 7.11 -0.70
C LEU A 40 24.00 8.38 -0.03
N SER A 41 24.19 8.53 1.29
CA SER A 41 23.66 9.63 2.11
C SER A 41 24.11 11.02 1.68
N CYS A 42 25.10 11.16 0.79
CA CYS A 42 25.48 12.45 0.20
C CYS A 42 24.27 13.22 -0.39
N GLN A 43 23.24 12.50 -0.85
CA GLN A 43 21.99 13.08 -1.35
C GLN A 43 21.20 13.86 -0.28
N LEU A 44 21.31 13.51 1.01
CA LEU A 44 20.62 14.21 2.10
C LEU A 44 21.08 15.67 2.28
N PHE A 45 22.34 15.93 1.95
CA PHE A 45 23.02 17.19 2.26
C PHE A 45 23.00 18.19 1.09
N HIS A 46 22.30 17.89 0.01
CA HIS A 46 22.23 18.73 -1.19
C HIS A 46 20.78 18.88 -1.65
N LYS A 47 20.38 20.11 -2.00
CA LYS A 47 19.05 20.40 -2.58
C LYS A 47 18.89 19.89 -4.00
N GLU A 48 19.99 19.80 -4.73
CA GLU A 48 20.00 19.35 -6.12
C GLU A 48 20.35 17.86 -6.23
N VAL A 49 19.76 17.21 -7.22
CA VAL A 49 20.04 15.83 -7.56
C VAL A 49 21.52 15.64 -7.95
N LEU A 50 22.26 14.96 -7.08
CA LEU A 50 23.69 14.70 -7.27
C LEU A 50 23.96 13.62 -8.33
N ARG A 51 24.08 14.02 -9.60
CA ARG A 51 24.46 13.12 -10.71
C ARG A 51 25.98 12.89 -10.82
N GLN A 52 26.81 13.72 -10.17
CA GLN A 52 28.28 13.68 -10.33
C GLN A 52 29.04 12.99 -9.20
N SER A 53 28.35 12.50 -8.15
CA SER A 53 29.04 11.88 -7.02
C SER A 53 29.79 10.61 -7.46
N ILE A 54 30.92 10.34 -6.81
CA ILE A 54 31.75 9.16 -7.13
C ILE A 54 30.94 7.88 -6.90
N SER A 55 30.16 7.82 -5.82
CA SER A 55 29.26 6.69 -5.52
C SER A 55 28.25 6.46 -6.66
N HIS A 56 27.59 7.52 -7.13
CA HIS A 56 26.63 7.46 -8.23
C HIS A 56 27.30 6.94 -9.53
N LYS A 57 28.45 7.50 -9.92
CA LYS A 57 29.19 7.03 -11.11
C LYS A 57 29.59 5.56 -11.02
N TYR A 58 30.03 5.09 -9.85
CA TYR A 58 30.44 3.69 -9.66
C TYR A 58 29.27 2.71 -9.75
N LEU A 59 28.12 3.07 -9.18
CA LEU A 59 26.91 2.23 -9.17
C LEU A 59 26.20 2.24 -10.54
N MET A 60 26.16 3.40 -11.21
CA MET A 60 25.37 3.61 -12.43
C MET A 60 26.15 3.35 -13.73
N GLN A 61 27.48 3.52 -13.74
CA GLN A 61 28.30 3.46 -14.95
C GLN A 61 29.62 2.68 -14.76
N GLY A 62 29.80 2.06 -13.60
CA GLY A 62 31.08 1.53 -13.16
C GLY A 62 31.17 -0.01 -13.14
N PRO A 63 32.23 -0.56 -12.51
CA PRO A 63 32.46 -2.00 -12.40
C PRO A 63 31.39 -2.74 -11.57
N CYS A 64 30.46 -2.01 -10.94
CA CYS A 64 29.35 -2.58 -10.19
C CYS A 64 28.20 -3.10 -11.08
N LEU A 65 28.11 -2.65 -12.34
CA LEU A 65 27.01 -2.98 -13.26
C LEU A 65 26.74 -4.49 -13.44
N PRO A 66 27.76 -5.38 -13.56
CA PRO A 66 27.51 -6.83 -13.66
C PRO A 66 26.82 -7.43 -12.43
N TYR A 67 26.87 -6.75 -11.28
CA TYR A 67 26.32 -7.23 -10.01
C TYR A 67 24.92 -6.68 -9.72
N THR A 68 24.41 -5.74 -10.51
CA THR A 68 23.10 -5.08 -10.32
C THR A 68 21.96 -6.07 -10.10
N SER A 69 21.75 -7.03 -11.00
CA SER A 69 20.67 -8.02 -10.88
C SER A 69 20.79 -8.84 -9.62
N LYS A 70 22.02 -9.21 -9.28
CA LYS A 70 22.30 -10.04 -8.10
C LYS A 70 21.99 -9.25 -6.83
N LEU A 71 22.40 -7.98 -6.77
CA LEU A 71 22.10 -7.09 -5.66
C LEU A 71 20.59 -6.87 -5.50
N VAL A 72 19.88 -6.46 -6.55
CA VAL A 72 18.42 -6.23 -6.50
C VAL A 72 17.68 -7.50 -6.08
N LYS A 73 18.03 -8.64 -6.68
CA LYS A 73 17.45 -9.94 -6.31
C LYS A 73 17.70 -10.29 -4.84
N THR A 74 18.90 -10.03 -4.35
CA THR A 74 19.26 -10.27 -2.94
C THR A 74 18.49 -9.38 -1.97
N LEU A 75 18.36 -8.08 -2.25
CA LEU A 75 17.58 -7.15 -1.42
C LEU A 75 16.09 -7.54 -1.39
N LEU A 76 15.52 -7.91 -2.54
CA LEU A 76 14.15 -8.43 -2.62
C LEU A 76 13.99 -9.75 -1.86
N TYR A 77 14.97 -10.65 -1.90
CA TYR A 77 14.91 -11.87 -1.10
C TYR A 77 14.95 -11.62 0.40
N ASN A 78 15.77 -10.68 0.87
CA ASN A 78 15.80 -10.31 2.29
C ASN A 78 14.42 -9.79 2.72
N PHE A 79 13.80 -8.93 1.91
CA PHE A 79 12.43 -8.46 2.12
C PHE A 79 11.41 -9.61 2.13
N ILE A 80 11.50 -10.56 1.20
CA ILE A 80 10.57 -11.70 1.13
C ILE A 80 10.73 -12.65 2.31
N ARG A 81 11.97 -12.86 2.79
CA ARG A 81 12.26 -13.88 3.80
C ARG A 81 12.02 -13.41 5.23
N GLN A 82 12.02 -12.10 5.48
CA GLN A 82 11.77 -11.51 6.80
C GLN A 82 12.58 -12.20 7.93
N GLU A 83 13.87 -12.50 7.68
CA GLU A 83 14.69 -13.25 8.64
C GLU A 83 14.83 -12.47 9.95
N LYS A 84 14.53 -13.13 11.08
CA LYS A 84 14.68 -12.52 12.40
C LYS A 84 16.15 -12.50 12.82
N PRO A 85 16.58 -11.51 13.63
CA PRO A 85 17.93 -11.48 14.18
C PRO A 85 18.19 -12.73 15.04
N PRO A 86 19.43 -13.23 15.06
CA PRO A 86 19.81 -14.36 15.90
C PRO A 86 19.65 -14.02 17.40
N PRO A 87 19.32 -14.99 18.26
CA PRO A 87 19.08 -14.74 19.67
C PRO A 87 20.36 -14.29 20.41
N PRO A 88 20.27 -13.33 21.34
CA PRO A 88 21.43 -12.83 22.08
C PRO A 88 22.08 -13.98 22.88
N GLY A 89 23.35 -14.25 22.60
CA GLY A 89 24.13 -15.34 23.22
C GLY A 89 24.67 -16.40 22.25
N THR A 90 24.32 -16.33 20.96
CA THR A 90 24.89 -17.17 19.89
C THR A 90 26.08 -16.52 19.17
N HIS A 91 26.57 -15.38 19.67
CA HIS A 91 27.76 -14.73 19.11
C HIS A 91 28.98 -15.64 19.26
N VAL A 92 29.54 -16.05 18.12
CA VAL A 92 30.71 -16.94 18.01
C VAL A 92 31.98 -16.31 18.60
N PHE A 93 32.01 -14.98 18.75
CA PHE A 93 33.11 -14.27 19.39
C PHE A 93 32.79 -14.05 20.88
N PRO A 94 33.58 -14.61 21.82
CA PRO A 94 33.43 -14.25 23.22
C PRO A 94 33.73 -12.75 23.38
N PRO A 95 33.05 -12.04 24.29
CA PRO A 95 33.42 -10.67 24.62
C PRO A 95 34.83 -10.70 25.22
N GLN A 96 35.84 -10.43 24.38
CA GLN A 96 37.20 -10.23 24.85
C GLN A 96 37.24 -8.87 25.54
N SER A 97 37.31 -8.91 26.87
CA SER A 97 37.97 -7.88 27.66
C SER A 97 39.39 -7.70 27.14
N ASP A 98 39.78 -6.46 26.87
CA ASP A 98 41.07 -5.98 26.36
C ASP A 98 41.25 -5.94 24.83
N GLY A 99 41.03 -4.75 24.27
CA GLY A 99 41.81 -4.26 23.13
C GLY A 99 41.07 -4.08 21.80
N GLY A 100 40.33 -2.98 21.65
CA GLY A 100 40.27 -2.24 20.38
C GLY A 100 39.34 -2.74 19.26
N GLY A 101 38.04 -2.89 19.53
CA GLY A 101 36.98 -2.91 18.50
C GLY A 101 35.99 -1.75 18.73
N LEU A 102 36.03 -0.73 17.88
CA LEU A 102 35.50 0.63 18.14
C LEU A 102 33.96 0.75 18.24
N LEU A 103 33.15 -0.29 18.04
CA LEU A 103 31.69 -0.10 17.90
C LEU A 103 30.80 -0.88 18.88
N TYR A 104 31.33 -1.78 19.71
CA TYR A 104 30.49 -2.62 20.59
C TYR A 104 30.37 -2.15 22.05
N GLY A 105 30.92 -0.98 22.39
CA GLY A 105 30.99 -0.49 23.77
C GLY A 105 29.93 0.54 24.20
N LEU A 106 29.13 1.09 23.28
CA LEU A 106 28.25 2.24 23.61
C LEU A 106 26.74 1.92 23.65
N ALA A 107 26.31 0.73 23.19
CA ALA A 107 24.88 0.40 23.16
C ALA A 107 24.36 -0.34 24.41
N SER A 108 25.21 -0.70 25.38
CA SER A 108 24.78 -1.49 26.55
C SER A 108 24.99 -0.80 27.91
N GLY A 109 25.33 0.50 27.92
CA GLY A 109 26.01 1.10 29.07
C GLY A 109 25.43 2.36 29.70
N VAL A 110 24.27 2.91 29.31
CA VAL A 110 23.60 3.99 30.09
C VAL A 110 22.08 3.98 29.85
N ALA A 111 21.35 3.12 30.54
CA ALA A 111 19.88 3.22 30.65
C ALA A 111 19.37 2.77 32.03
N SER A 112 20.13 3.12 33.07
CA SER A 112 19.70 2.99 34.47
C SER A 112 19.68 4.38 35.10
N GLY A 113 18.75 5.23 34.68
CA GLY A 113 18.56 6.54 35.31
C GLY A 113 17.83 7.58 34.47
N ALA A 114 16.52 7.71 34.70
CA ALA A 114 15.69 8.90 34.51
C ALA A 114 15.52 9.50 33.10
N SER A 115 14.42 9.13 32.42
CA SER A 115 13.34 10.08 32.04
C SER A 115 12.25 9.40 31.20
N SER A 116 11.05 9.34 31.79
CA SER A 116 9.70 9.39 31.20
C SER A 116 9.41 8.88 29.77
N LYS A 117 8.48 7.90 29.73
CA LYS A 117 7.60 7.46 28.62
C LYS A 117 8.29 6.85 27.39
N ALA A 118 8.78 5.62 27.54
CA ALA A 118 8.91 4.72 26.41
C ALA A 118 7.51 4.17 26.04
N ALA A 119 7.00 4.60 24.89
CA ALA A 119 5.94 3.89 24.20
C ALA A 119 6.40 2.44 23.96
N THR A 120 5.53 1.48 24.23
CA THR A 120 5.71 0.08 23.86
C THR A 120 5.94 -0.01 22.34
N SER A 121 7.18 -0.21 21.91
CA SER A 121 7.51 -0.45 20.51
C SER A 121 6.94 -1.81 20.10
N PRO A 122 6.17 -1.91 19.01
CA PRO A 122 5.60 -3.18 18.57
C PRO A 122 6.71 -4.18 18.26
N GLU A 123 6.66 -5.34 18.90
CA GLU A 123 7.43 -6.53 18.53
C GLU A 123 7.12 -6.91 17.07
N LEU A 124 8.17 -7.31 16.33
CA LEU A 124 8.24 -7.76 14.92
C LEU A 124 8.65 -6.69 13.88
N THR A 125 9.96 -6.47 13.74
CA THR A 125 10.52 -6.11 12.43
C THR A 125 11.81 -6.89 12.20
N SER A 126 12.01 -7.41 10.99
CA SER A 126 13.32 -7.90 10.54
C SER A 126 14.13 -6.68 10.09
N PRO A 127 15.14 -6.21 10.87
CA PRO A 127 15.88 -5.01 10.49
C PRO A 127 16.63 -5.21 9.17
N LEU A 128 17.09 -6.45 8.89
CA LEU A 128 17.70 -6.78 7.61
C LEU A 128 16.72 -6.59 6.43
N ALA A 129 15.47 -7.06 6.56
CA ALA A 129 14.45 -6.90 5.53
C ALA A 129 14.13 -5.42 5.29
N ASN A 130 13.93 -4.66 6.36
CA ASN A 130 13.58 -3.24 6.31
C ASN A 130 14.70 -2.40 5.69
N GLN A 131 15.94 -2.58 6.15
CA GLN A 131 17.09 -1.87 5.59
C GLN A 131 17.36 -2.28 4.13
N SER A 132 17.15 -3.56 3.79
CA SER A 132 17.29 -4.02 2.40
C SER A 132 16.28 -3.34 1.47
N LEU A 133 15.03 -3.19 1.94
CA LEU A 133 13.98 -2.52 1.18
C LEU A 133 14.25 -1.02 1.03
N LEU A 134 14.68 -0.35 2.10
CA LEU A 134 15.08 1.05 2.05
C LEU A 134 16.24 1.28 1.08
N LEU A 135 17.29 0.46 1.15
CA LEU A 135 18.40 0.54 0.21
C LEU A 135 17.93 0.30 -1.23
N LEU A 136 17.05 -0.67 -1.46
CA LEU A 136 16.48 -0.91 -2.79
C LEU A 136 15.72 0.33 -3.31
N LEU A 137 14.88 0.96 -2.48
CA LEU A 137 14.14 2.16 -2.85
C LEU A 137 15.07 3.34 -3.17
N VAL A 138 16.15 3.52 -2.39
CA VAL A 138 17.18 4.54 -2.68
C VAL A 138 17.84 4.25 -4.03
N LEU A 139 18.25 3.00 -4.28
CA LEU A 139 18.92 2.60 -5.53
C LEU A 139 18.02 2.77 -6.76
N VAL A 140 16.74 2.40 -6.65
CA VAL A 140 15.75 2.52 -7.74
C VAL A 140 15.43 3.99 -8.04
N ASN A 141 15.47 4.86 -7.03
CA ASN A 141 15.22 6.29 -7.19
C ASN A 141 16.49 7.13 -7.44
N LEU A 142 17.65 6.49 -7.66
CA LEU A 142 18.77 7.19 -8.27
C LEU A 142 18.35 7.72 -9.64
N THR A 143 18.66 8.98 -9.90
CA THR A 143 18.23 9.66 -11.13
C THR A 143 18.97 9.15 -12.35
N ASP A 144 18.25 9.11 -13.46
CA ASP A 144 18.82 8.77 -14.75
C ASP A 144 19.79 9.87 -15.20
N ALA A 145 20.82 9.47 -15.97
CA ALA A 145 21.54 10.41 -16.81
C ALA A 145 20.97 10.35 -18.24
N PRO A 146 21.08 11.43 -19.04
CA PRO A 146 20.47 11.51 -20.38
C PRO A 146 20.75 10.29 -21.28
N ASP A 147 21.94 9.71 -21.17
CA ASP A 147 22.39 8.57 -21.97
C ASP A 147 22.54 7.27 -21.18
N THR A 148 22.29 7.27 -19.86
CA THR A 148 22.46 6.09 -19.00
C THR A 148 21.27 5.93 -18.06
N PRO A 149 20.30 5.05 -18.40
CA PRO A 149 19.17 4.75 -17.51
C PRO A 149 19.64 4.02 -16.25
N ASN A 150 18.86 4.16 -15.17
CA ASN A 150 19.15 3.55 -13.89
C ASN A 150 19.10 2.01 -13.99
N PRO A 151 20.23 1.31 -13.80
CA PRO A 151 20.31 -0.13 -13.96
C PRO A 151 19.51 -0.88 -12.88
N TYR A 152 19.34 -0.30 -11.68
CA TYR A 152 18.52 -0.87 -10.61
C TYR A 152 17.03 -0.75 -10.92
N ARG A 153 16.61 0.41 -11.44
CA ARG A 153 15.24 0.59 -11.95
C ARG A 153 14.95 -0.39 -13.08
N GLN A 154 15.86 -0.52 -14.05
CA GLN A 154 15.75 -1.50 -15.14
C GLN A 154 15.61 -2.93 -14.60
N ALA A 155 16.42 -3.32 -13.62
CA ALA A 155 16.34 -4.63 -12.99
C ALA A 155 14.97 -4.87 -12.32
N VAL A 156 14.40 -3.87 -11.66
CA VAL A 156 13.04 -3.94 -11.06
C VAL A 156 11.94 -4.01 -12.13
N THR A 157 12.08 -3.29 -13.25
CA THR A 157 11.09 -3.34 -14.35
C THR A 157 11.06 -4.65 -15.12
N SER A 158 12.17 -5.40 -15.11
CA SER A 158 12.41 -6.49 -16.08
C SER A 158 12.32 -7.90 -15.50
N PHE A 159 12.34 -8.08 -14.18
CA PHE A 159 12.32 -9.41 -13.60
C PHE A 159 10.99 -10.14 -13.85
N LYS A 160 11.06 -11.47 -13.93
CA LYS A 160 9.95 -12.37 -14.23
C LYS A 160 9.67 -13.35 -13.09
N ASN A 161 8.53 -14.04 -13.19
CA ASN A 161 8.21 -15.12 -12.27
C ASN A 161 9.19 -16.29 -12.47
N THR A 162 9.58 -16.97 -11.40
CA THR A 162 10.30 -18.25 -11.47
C THR A 162 9.57 -19.34 -12.27
N GLN A 163 8.24 -19.23 -12.41
CA GLN A 163 7.43 -20.14 -13.21
C GLN A 163 7.42 -19.80 -14.70
N ASP A 164 7.87 -18.59 -15.09
CA ASP A 164 7.96 -18.19 -16.49
C ASP A 164 9.29 -18.68 -17.09
N SER A 165 9.20 -19.71 -17.93
CA SER A 165 10.33 -20.33 -18.62
C SER A 165 10.73 -19.60 -19.92
N SER A 166 10.04 -18.51 -20.28
CA SER A 166 10.38 -17.75 -21.48
C SER A 166 11.78 -17.14 -21.36
N PRO A 167 12.64 -17.27 -22.38
CA PRO A 167 13.98 -16.72 -22.34
C PRO A 167 13.92 -15.20 -22.21
N PHE A 168 14.91 -14.62 -21.53
CA PHE A 168 15.07 -13.17 -21.52
C PHE A 168 15.57 -12.72 -22.90
N PRO A 169 14.92 -11.73 -23.53
CA PRO A 169 15.47 -11.09 -24.72
C PRO A 169 16.87 -10.52 -24.40
N SER A 170 17.82 -10.68 -25.33
CA SER A 170 19.19 -10.16 -25.19
C SER A 170 19.26 -8.65 -25.01
N SER A 171 18.19 -7.93 -25.36
CA SER A 171 18.03 -6.49 -25.21
C SER A 171 17.66 -6.03 -23.79
N ILE A 172 17.34 -6.95 -22.87
CA ILE A 172 16.96 -6.61 -21.50
C ILE A 172 18.18 -6.76 -20.59
N PRO A 173 18.86 -5.66 -20.23
CA PRO A 173 19.97 -5.73 -19.28
C PRO A 173 19.43 -6.08 -17.89
N HIS A 174 20.29 -6.71 -17.10
CA HIS A 174 20.06 -6.94 -15.67
C HIS A 174 18.84 -7.80 -15.29
N ALA A 175 18.35 -8.68 -16.16
CA ALA A 175 17.18 -9.50 -15.87
C ALA A 175 17.43 -10.69 -14.91
N PHE A 176 16.41 -11.05 -14.14
CA PHE A 176 16.43 -12.21 -13.23
C PHE A 176 15.00 -12.71 -12.95
N GLN A 177 14.87 -13.84 -12.23
CA GLN A 177 13.59 -14.40 -11.80
C GLN A 177 13.41 -14.37 -10.28
N ILE A 178 12.18 -14.12 -9.83
CA ILE A 178 11.71 -14.20 -8.42
C ILE A 178 10.37 -14.94 -8.35
N ASN A 179 10.11 -15.62 -7.23
CA ASN A 179 8.81 -16.24 -6.98
C ASN A 179 7.77 -15.16 -6.67
N PHE A 180 6.81 -14.94 -7.57
CA PHE A 180 5.80 -13.89 -7.42
C PHE A 180 4.81 -14.16 -6.28
N ASN A 181 4.55 -15.43 -5.95
CA ASN A 181 3.65 -15.76 -4.85
C ASN A 181 4.28 -15.31 -3.52
N SER A 182 5.55 -15.62 -3.29
CA SER A 182 6.28 -15.19 -2.09
C SER A 182 6.42 -13.66 -2.02
N LEU A 183 6.68 -13.00 -3.15
CA LEU A 183 6.73 -11.53 -3.20
C LEU A 183 5.38 -10.90 -2.85
N TYR A 184 4.29 -11.41 -3.41
CA TYR A 184 2.96 -10.92 -3.09
C TYR A 184 2.60 -11.13 -1.61
N THR A 185 2.86 -12.32 -1.06
CA THR A 185 2.60 -12.60 0.37
C THR A 185 3.34 -11.62 1.27
N ALA A 186 4.63 -11.37 1.00
CA ALA A 186 5.40 -10.39 1.76
C ALA A 186 4.87 -8.95 1.62
N LEU A 187 4.40 -8.56 0.42
CA LEU A 187 3.81 -7.23 0.20
C LEU A 187 2.47 -7.06 0.94
N CYS A 188 1.65 -8.11 1.00
CA CYS A 188 0.40 -8.10 1.78
C CYS A 188 0.67 -8.05 3.28
N GLU A 189 1.60 -8.87 3.79
CA GLU A 189 1.96 -8.90 5.22
C GLU A 189 2.57 -7.58 5.70
N GLN A 190 3.26 -6.84 4.81
CA GLN A 190 3.92 -5.57 5.13
C GLN A 190 3.14 -4.34 4.63
N GLN A 191 1.86 -4.47 4.27
CA GLN A 191 1.10 -3.40 3.60
C GLN A 191 0.99 -2.10 4.42
N THR A 192 1.06 -2.17 5.75
CA THR A 192 1.02 -1.00 6.64
C THR A 192 2.33 -0.19 6.65
N SER A 193 3.40 -0.72 6.07
CA SER A 193 4.69 -0.04 5.94
C SER A 193 4.71 0.85 4.69
N ASP A 194 5.16 2.09 4.87
CA ASP A 194 5.37 3.05 3.78
C ASP A 194 6.37 2.51 2.76
N GLN A 195 7.46 1.87 3.22
CA GLN A 195 8.47 1.28 2.33
C GLN A 195 7.88 0.18 1.44
N ALA A 196 7.05 -0.70 1.99
CA ALA A 196 6.41 -1.76 1.22
C ALA A 196 5.38 -1.20 0.23
N THR A 197 4.66 -0.15 0.62
CA THR A 197 3.71 0.56 -0.25
C THR A 197 4.41 1.21 -1.44
N LEU A 198 5.57 1.84 -1.23
CA LEU A 198 6.38 2.41 -2.32
C LEU A 198 6.92 1.35 -3.27
N LEU A 199 7.37 0.20 -2.75
CA LEU A 199 7.78 -0.93 -3.59
C LEU A 199 6.61 -1.45 -4.41
N LEU A 200 5.45 -1.63 -3.78
CA LEU A 200 4.23 -2.06 -4.46
C LEU A 200 3.87 -1.10 -5.59
N TYR A 201 3.85 0.21 -5.30
CA TYR A 201 3.60 1.25 -6.30
C TYR A 201 4.58 1.14 -7.47
N THR A 202 5.87 1.00 -7.19
CA THR A 202 6.92 0.86 -8.22
C THR A 202 6.68 -0.38 -9.08
N LEU A 203 6.37 -1.52 -8.48
CA LEU A 203 6.13 -2.78 -9.18
C LEU A 203 4.87 -2.73 -10.04
N LEU A 204 3.78 -2.20 -9.50
CA LEU A 204 2.54 -2.02 -10.23
C LEU A 204 2.74 -1.03 -11.38
N HIS A 205 3.48 0.07 -11.21
CA HIS A 205 3.65 1.07 -12.25
C HIS A 205 4.70 0.69 -13.32
N GLN A 206 5.75 -0.04 -12.96
CA GLN A 206 6.91 -0.21 -13.84
C GLN A 206 7.20 -1.65 -14.27
N ASN A 207 6.70 -2.67 -13.56
CA ASN A 207 6.91 -4.08 -13.94
C ASN A 207 5.60 -4.71 -14.45
N SER A 208 5.50 -4.86 -15.78
CA SER A 208 4.31 -5.44 -16.42
C SER A 208 4.04 -6.89 -15.99
N ASN A 209 5.09 -7.69 -15.75
CA ASN A 209 4.92 -9.09 -15.36
C ASN A 209 4.26 -9.20 -13.98
N VAL A 210 4.75 -8.40 -13.02
CA VAL A 210 4.18 -8.34 -11.67
C VAL A 210 2.78 -7.74 -11.70
N ARG A 211 2.57 -6.63 -12.42
CA ARG A 211 1.24 -6.03 -12.59
C ARG A 211 0.23 -7.06 -13.10
N THR A 212 0.54 -7.77 -14.19
CA THR A 212 -0.34 -8.79 -14.75
C THR A 212 -0.62 -9.92 -13.76
N TYR A 213 0.40 -10.39 -13.04
CA TYR A 213 0.22 -11.41 -12.01
C TYR A 213 -0.67 -10.94 -10.86
N MET A 214 -0.45 -9.72 -10.35
CA MET A 214 -1.24 -9.14 -9.26
C MET A 214 -2.68 -8.88 -9.67
N LEU A 215 -2.92 -8.35 -10.88
CA LEU A 215 -4.29 -8.12 -11.38
C LEU A 215 -5.07 -9.41 -11.67
N ALA A 216 -4.37 -10.52 -11.93
CA ALA A 216 -5.00 -11.83 -12.11
C ALA A 216 -5.43 -12.49 -10.79
N ARG A 217 -4.97 -11.97 -9.64
CA ARG A 217 -5.33 -12.47 -8.30
C ARG A 217 -6.73 -11.99 -7.94
N THR A 218 -7.57 -12.91 -7.49
CA THR A 218 -8.93 -12.59 -7.01
C THR A 218 -8.96 -12.14 -5.54
N ASP A 219 -7.86 -12.32 -4.82
CA ASP A 219 -7.65 -11.96 -3.41
C ASP A 219 -6.99 -10.58 -3.22
N MET A 220 -7.12 -9.68 -4.20
CA MET A 220 -6.62 -8.29 -4.11
C MET A 220 -7.21 -7.47 -2.95
N GLU A 221 -8.20 -8.01 -2.23
CA GLU A 221 -8.74 -7.43 -0.99
C GLU A 221 -7.63 -7.17 0.05
N ASN A 222 -6.52 -7.93 0.03
CA ASN A 222 -5.38 -7.70 0.93
C ASN A 222 -4.42 -6.56 0.52
N LEU A 223 -4.71 -5.82 -0.55
CA LEU A 223 -3.85 -4.74 -1.08
C LEU A 223 -4.54 -3.35 -0.98
N ASP A 224 -5.60 -3.30 -0.17
CA ASP A 224 -6.81 -2.51 -0.39
C ASP A 224 -6.76 -0.99 -0.18
N LYS A 225 -5.83 -0.42 0.59
CA LYS A 225 -6.02 0.95 1.10
C LYS A 225 -6.11 2.02 0.00
N TYR A 226 -5.33 1.89 -1.08
CA TYR A 226 -5.27 2.91 -2.15
C TYR A 226 -5.96 2.48 -3.46
N LEU A 227 -6.12 1.16 -3.66
CA LEU A 227 -6.75 0.64 -4.88
C LEU A 227 -8.25 0.98 -4.90
N HIS A 228 -8.93 0.91 -3.76
CA HIS A 228 -10.36 1.23 -3.65
C HIS A 228 -10.65 2.70 -3.95
N THR A 229 -9.85 3.63 -3.44
CA THR A 229 -10.06 5.06 -3.67
C THR A 229 -9.97 5.41 -5.15
N ASN A 230 -8.99 4.85 -5.87
CA ASN A 230 -8.85 5.05 -7.31
C ASN A 230 -9.99 4.39 -8.10
N CYS A 231 -10.39 3.17 -7.72
CA CYS A 231 -11.52 2.49 -8.35
C CYS A 231 -12.84 3.24 -8.13
N LEU A 232 -13.06 3.76 -6.92
CA LEU A 232 -14.23 4.56 -6.57
C LEU A 232 -14.24 5.90 -7.29
N ALA A 233 -13.10 6.57 -7.39
CA ALA A 233 -12.96 7.78 -8.17
C ALA A 233 -13.30 7.56 -9.65
N ALA A 234 -12.82 6.46 -10.24
CA ALA A 234 -13.17 6.06 -11.60
C ALA A 234 -14.67 5.75 -11.75
N LEU A 235 -15.25 4.99 -10.83
CA LEU A 235 -16.69 4.69 -10.80
C LEU A 235 -17.53 5.96 -10.66
N ALA A 236 -17.11 6.89 -9.81
CA ALA A 236 -17.75 8.17 -9.61
C ALA A 236 -17.76 9.01 -10.88
N ASN A 237 -16.63 9.10 -11.58
CA ASN A 237 -16.54 9.78 -12.86
C ASN A 237 -17.49 9.20 -13.93
N MET A 238 -17.72 7.89 -13.90
CA MET A 238 -18.60 7.19 -14.86
C MET A 238 -20.08 7.11 -14.42
N SER A 239 -20.37 7.41 -13.15
CA SER A 239 -21.65 7.11 -12.49
C SER A 239 -22.86 7.77 -13.16
N ALA A 240 -22.70 9.00 -13.66
CA ALA A 240 -23.77 9.74 -14.31
C ALA A 240 -24.17 9.14 -15.67
N GLN A 241 -23.27 8.37 -16.30
CA GLN A 241 -23.45 7.77 -17.63
C GLN A 241 -23.60 6.25 -17.59
N PHE A 242 -23.74 5.64 -16.40
CA PHE A 242 -24.06 4.21 -16.30
C PHE A 242 -25.29 3.87 -17.15
N ARG A 243 -25.19 2.82 -17.94
CA ARG A 243 -26.30 2.29 -18.75
C ARG A 243 -26.25 0.78 -18.71
N SER A 244 -27.43 0.16 -18.60
CA SER A 244 -27.58 -1.29 -18.68
C SER A 244 -26.66 -2.04 -17.72
N LEU A 245 -26.49 -1.54 -16.49
CA LEU A 245 -25.69 -2.23 -15.47
C LEU A 245 -26.17 -3.68 -15.32
N HIS A 246 -25.22 -4.62 -15.41
CA HIS A 246 -25.48 -6.03 -15.18
C HIS A 246 -25.96 -6.27 -13.74
N GLN A 247 -26.82 -7.25 -13.51
CA GLN A 247 -27.37 -7.56 -12.18
C GLN A 247 -26.26 -7.77 -11.13
N TYR A 248 -25.22 -8.52 -11.50
CA TYR A 248 -24.06 -8.73 -10.63
C TYR A 248 -23.34 -7.41 -10.29
N ALA A 249 -23.11 -6.53 -11.26
CA ALA A 249 -22.46 -5.24 -11.02
C ALA A 249 -23.30 -4.33 -10.12
N ALA A 250 -24.62 -4.26 -10.37
CA ALA A 250 -25.56 -3.52 -9.52
C ALA A 250 -25.58 -4.03 -8.07
N GLN A 251 -25.54 -5.36 -7.88
CA GLN A 251 -25.43 -5.97 -6.55
C GLN A 251 -24.08 -5.71 -5.88
N ARG A 252 -22.98 -5.67 -6.64
CA ARG A 252 -21.64 -5.35 -6.11
C ARG A 252 -21.52 -3.88 -5.67
N ILE A 253 -22.19 -2.96 -6.39
CA ILE A 253 -22.32 -1.56 -5.98
C ILE A 253 -23.11 -1.45 -4.66
N ILE A 254 -24.14 -2.29 -4.48
CA ILE A 254 -24.99 -2.32 -3.27
C ILE A 254 -24.54 -3.48 -2.37
N ARG A 255 -23.34 -3.34 -1.81
CA ARG A 255 -22.66 -4.41 -1.07
C ARG A 255 -23.26 -4.58 0.33
N LYS A 256 -23.60 -5.82 0.70
CA LYS A 256 -24.16 -6.19 2.03
C LYS A 256 -23.20 -5.89 3.19
N GLU A 257 -21.90 -5.85 2.94
CA GLU A 257 -20.86 -5.66 3.95
C GLU A 257 -20.73 -4.20 4.42
N MET A 258 -21.23 -3.21 3.66
CA MET A 258 -21.08 -1.77 3.99
C MET A 258 -21.55 -1.41 5.40
N PRO A 259 -22.75 -1.84 5.85
CA PRO A 259 -23.25 -1.43 7.16
C PRO A 259 -22.71 -2.32 8.30
N THR A 260 -22.42 -3.60 8.02
CA THR A 260 -21.91 -4.57 9.03
C THR A 260 -20.48 -4.25 9.46
N VAL A 261 -19.63 -3.76 8.55
CA VAL A 261 -18.26 -3.28 8.86
C VAL A 261 -18.33 -2.04 9.76
N TYR A 262 -19.18 -1.08 9.42
CA TYR A 262 -19.35 0.16 10.20
C TYR A 262 -19.93 -0.11 11.59
N GLN A 263 -20.94 -0.97 11.70
CA GLN A 263 -21.58 -1.32 12.97
C GLN A 263 -20.66 -2.13 13.89
N GLY A 264 -19.84 -3.03 13.35
CA GLY A 264 -18.80 -3.72 14.13
C GLY A 264 -17.74 -2.78 14.71
N ALA A 265 -17.35 -1.75 13.95
CA ALA A 265 -16.36 -0.77 14.36
C ALA A 265 -16.93 0.30 15.32
N PHE A 266 -18.19 0.73 15.15
CA PHE A 266 -18.89 1.63 16.07
C PHE A 266 -19.19 0.99 17.45
N ILE A 267 -19.50 -0.32 17.48
CA ILE A 267 -19.72 -1.06 18.73
C ILE A 267 -18.42 -1.23 19.54
N TYR A 268 -17.26 -1.35 18.86
CA TYR A 268 -15.96 -1.40 19.51
C TYR A 268 -15.63 -0.11 20.26
N ASP A 269 -15.96 1.05 19.66
CA ASP A 269 -15.79 2.38 20.29
C ASP A 269 -16.65 2.57 21.54
N GLN A 270 -17.78 1.85 21.66
CA GLN A 270 -18.66 1.89 22.84
C GLN A 270 -18.39 0.81 23.91
N GLY A 271 -17.28 0.06 23.82
CA GLY A 271 -16.76 -0.73 24.95
C GLY A 271 -17.47 -2.06 25.25
N SER A 272 -18.06 -2.75 24.27
CA SER A 272 -18.57 -4.12 24.45
C SER A 272 -17.58 -5.20 23.98
N ASN A 273 -17.03 -5.96 24.94
CA ASN A 273 -16.05 -7.05 24.76
C ASN A 273 -16.58 -8.33 24.08
N HIS A 274 -17.64 -8.28 23.27
CA HIS A 274 -18.17 -9.45 22.59
C HIS A 274 -18.19 -9.25 21.07
N VAL A 275 -17.08 -9.57 20.41
CA VAL A 275 -17.05 -9.76 18.96
C VAL A 275 -16.68 -11.22 18.67
N SER A 276 -17.57 -11.89 17.96
CA SER A 276 -17.41 -13.26 17.46
C SER A 276 -16.39 -13.28 16.32
N GLU A 277 -15.42 -14.20 16.39
CA GLU A 277 -14.29 -14.45 15.46
C GLU A 277 -14.66 -14.75 13.99
N LYS A 278 -15.90 -14.50 13.55
CA LYS A 278 -16.41 -14.94 12.24
C LYS A 278 -16.81 -13.84 11.27
N PHE A 279 -16.48 -12.58 11.57
CA PHE A 279 -16.66 -11.48 10.63
C PHE A 279 -15.37 -11.28 9.85
N GLY A 280 -15.36 -11.76 8.61
CA GLY A 280 -14.32 -11.46 7.63
C GLY A 280 -14.24 -9.96 7.40
N LEU A 281 -13.30 -9.33 8.09
CA LEU A 281 -12.91 -7.94 7.93
C LEU A 281 -11.52 -7.95 7.31
N CYS A 282 -11.43 -7.59 6.03
CA CYS A 282 -10.16 -7.27 5.38
C CYS A 282 -9.71 -5.81 5.66
N TRP A 283 -10.46 -5.09 6.48
CA TRP A 283 -10.27 -3.65 6.73
C TRP A 283 -9.69 -3.33 8.09
N ILE A 284 -9.80 -4.25 9.05
CA ILE A 284 -9.34 -4.06 10.42
C ILE A 284 -8.81 -5.40 10.89
N ASP A 285 -7.49 -5.47 11.11
CA ASP A 285 -6.84 -6.61 11.70
C ASP A 285 -7.32 -6.74 13.16
N ALA A 286 -8.34 -7.56 13.40
CA ALA A 286 -9.01 -7.70 14.68
C ALA A 286 -8.14 -8.39 15.76
N HIS A 287 -6.83 -8.53 15.55
CA HIS A 287 -5.92 -9.29 16.40
C HIS A 287 -4.75 -8.49 16.96
N SER A 288 -4.69 -7.17 16.74
CA SER A 288 -3.73 -6.30 17.44
C SER A 288 -4.47 -5.29 18.31
N ALA A 289 -4.10 -5.23 19.59
CA ALA A 289 -4.53 -4.18 20.51
C ALA A 289 -4.03 -2.81 19.99
N ARG A 290 -4.77 -2.20 19.07
CA ARG A 290 -4.44 -0.91 18.44
C ARG A 290 -4.89 0.25 19.32
N ALA A 291 -4.12 1.33 19.29
CA ALA A 291 -4.43 2.55 20.03
C ALA A 291 -5.74 3.19 19.50
N PRO A 292 -6.58 3.80 20.37
CA PRO A 292 -7.89 4.36 20.02
C PRO A 292 -7.87 5.35 18.84
N LEU A 293 -6.80 6.14 18.73
CA LEU A 293 -6.60 7.13 17.66
C LEU A 293 -6.50 6.50 16.26
N SER A 294 -5.88 5.31 16.14
CA SER A 294 -5.76 4.62 14.84
C SER A 294 -7.10 4.06 14.36
N LEU A 295 -7.95 3.60 15.29
CA LEU A 295 -9.28 3.11 14.96
C LEU A 295 -10.20 4.25 14.51
N ALA A 296 -10.11 5.42 15.14
CA ALA A 296 -10.87 6.60 14.73
C ALA A 296 -10.51 7.05 13.30
N GLN A 297 -9.23 6.98 12.94
CA GLN A 297 -8.77 7.25 11.56
C GLN A 297 -9.29 6.19 10.58
N ASP A 298 -9.19 4.90 10.92
CA ASP A 298 -9.71 3.81 10.08
C ASP A 298 -11.24 3.94 9.88
N LEU A 299 -11.98 4.31 10.92
CA LEU A 299 -13.41 4.61 10.87
C LEU A 299 -13.72 5.79 9.95
N SER A 300 -12.95 6.88 10.03
CA SER A 300 -13.14 8.06 9.17
C SER A 300 -12.95 7.73 7.69
N VAL A 301 -11.97 6.88 7.36
CA VAL A 301 -11.73 6.42 5.98
C VAL A 301 -12.89 5.55 5.50
N ILE A 302 -13.40 4.64 6.34
CA ILE A 302 -14.56 3.81 6.01
C ILE A 302 -15.80 4.69 5.77
N GLU A 303 -15.99 5.73 6.59
CA GLU A 303 -17.09 6.68 6.45
C GLU A 303 -17.03 7.41 5.11
N GLU A 304 -15.85 7.90 4.71
CA GLU A 304 -15.62 8.54 3.42
C GLU A 304 -15.92 7.59 2.25
N VAL A 305 -15.48 6.33 2.34
CA VAL A 305 -15.74 5.29 1.33
C VAL A 305 -17.24 5.02 1.19
N ILE A 306 -17.95 4.84 2.30
CA ILE A 306 -19.41 4.62 2.30
C ILE A 306 -20.12 5.84 1.71
N ARG A 307 -19.73 7.05 2.12
CA ARG A 307 -20.29 8.30 1.60
C ARG A 307 -20.13 8.38 0.08
N MET A 308 -18.93 8.13 -0.44
CA MET A 308 -18.65 8.17 -1.86
C MET A 308 -19.48 7.14 -2.64
N MET A 309 -19.68 5.93 -2.10
CA MET A 309 -20.57 4.94 -2.72
C MET A 309 -22.03 5.39 -2.76
N LEU A 310 -22.54 6.00 -1.67
CA LEU A 310 -23.90 6.55 -1.64
C LEU A 310 -24.08 7.72 -2.63
N GLU A 311 -23.05 8.53 -2.82
CA GLU A 311 -23.02 9.60 -3.81
C GLU A 311 -22.97 9.06 -5.26
N ILE A 312 -22.21 7.99 -5.52
CA ILE A 312 -22.20 7.26 -6.81
C ILE A 312 -23.61 6.73 -7.14
N ILE A 313 -24.28 6.12 -6.16
CA ILE A 313 -25.67 5.65 -6.33
C ILE A 313 -26.57 6.84 -6.65
N ASN A 314 -26.47 7.94 -5.91
CA ASN A 314 -27.25 9.15 -6.13
C ASN A 314 -27.05 9.78 -7.51
N SER A 315 -25.81 9.79 -8.01
CA SER A 315 -25.49 10.23 -9.36
C SER A 315 -26.22 9.38 -10.41
N CYS A 316 -26.24 8.04 -10.23
CA CYS A 316 -27.00 7.15 -11.11
C CYS A 316 -28.52 7.39 -11.00
N LEU A 317 -29.06 7.57 -9.79
CA LEU A 317 -30.49 7.82 -9.56
C LEU A 317 -30.96 9.12 -10.25
N THR A 318 -30.12 10.15 -10.23
CA THR A 318 -30.45 11.48 -10.76
C THR A 318 -30.30 11.53 -12.29
N ASN A 319 -29.23 10.94 -12.84
CA ASN A 319 -28.85 11.14 -14.24
C ASN A 319 -29.29 10.00 -15.17
N SER A 320 -29.27 8.74 -14.70
CA SER A 320 -29.32 7.56 -15.60
C SER A 320 -30.25 6.44 -15.14
N LEU A 321 -31.10 6.66 -14.13
CA LEU A 321 -31.96 5.64 -13.52
C LEU A 321 -32.78 4.81 -14.53
N HIS A 322 -33.33 5.48 -15.55
CA HIS A 322 -34.13 4.87 -16.61
C HIS A 322 -33.39 3.85 -17.46
N HIS A 323 -32.06 3.92 -17.50
CA HIS A 323 -31.21 2.94 -18.17
C HIS A 323 -30.77 1.79 -17.26
N ASN A 324 -31.04 1.85 -15.94
CA ASN A 324 -30.47 0.94 -14.95
C ASN A 324 -31.53 0.28 -14.04
N PRO A 325 -32.45 -0.53 -14.59
CA PRO A 325 -33.49 -1.21 -13.79
C PRO A 325 -32.91 -2.21 -12.78
N ASN A 326 -31.77 -2.83 -13.09
CA ASN A 326 -31.09 -3.76 -12.18
C ASN A 326 -30.55 -3.07 -10.92
N LEU A 327 -30.21 -1.77 -10.99
CA LEU A 327 -29.81 -1.01 -9.82
C LEU A 327 -31.00 -0.77 -8.88
N VAL A 328 -32.17 -0.39 -9.44
CA VAL A 328 -33.41 -0.25 -8.66
C VAL A 328 -33.80 -1.58 -8.02
N TYR A 329 -33.71 -2.67 -8.77
CA TYR A 329 -33.96 -4.01 -8.25
C TYR A 329 -33.05 -4.33 -7.05
N ALA A 330 -31.76 -4.05 -7.18
CA ALA A 330 -30.78 -4.29 -6.11
C ALA A 330 -31.04 -3.40 -4.88
N LEU A 331 -31.45 -2.13 -5.07
CA LEU A 331 -31.85 -1.23 -3.96
C LEU A 331 -33.05 -1.78 -3.19
N LEU A 332 -34.07 -2.27 -3.90
CA LEU A 332 -35.26 -2.86 -3.29
C LEU A 332 -34.94 -4.16 -2.57
N TYR A 333 -34.14 -5.03 -3.19
CA TYR A 333 -33.73 -6.31 -2.61
C TYR A 333 -32.87 -6.14 -1.34
N LYS A 334 -32.15 -5.03 -1.21
CA LYS A 334 -31.26 -4.72 -0.08
C LYS A 334 -31.69 -3.50 0.73
N ARG A 335 -32.98 -3.14 0.71
CA ARG A 335 -33.49 -1.92 1.35
C ARG A 335 -33.15 -1.81 2.84
N ASP A 336 -33.07 -2.93 3.54
CA ASP A 336 -32.80 -3.00 4.98
C ASP A 336 -31.35 -2.57 5.32
N LEU A 337 -30.43 -2.57 4.35
CA LEU A 337 -29.06 -2.06 4.55
C LEU A 337 -29.05 -0.55 4.81
N PHE A 338 -30.00 0.18 4.24
CA PHE A 338 -30.01 1.63 4.24
C PHE A 338 -30.61 2.23 5.52
N GLU A 339 -31.31 1.45 6.34
CA GLU A 339 -31.96 1.96 7.55
C GLU A 339 -30.97 2.56 8.54
N GLN A 340 -29.79 1.95 8.61
CA GLN A 340 -28.69 2.30 9.49
C GLN A 340 -28.08 3.67 9.13
N PHE A 341 -28.09 4.00 7.84
CA PHE A 341 -27.55 5.26 7.34
C PHE A 341 -28.51 6.43 7.55
N ARG A 342 -29.80 6.19 7.81
CA ARG A 342 -30.80 7.25 8.03
C ARG A 342 -30.59 8.01 9.33
N THR A 343 -30.09 7.32 10.36
CA THR A 343 -29.84 7.90 11.69
C THR A 343 -28.43 8.43 11.84
N HIS A 344 -27.56 8.19 10.85
CA HIS A 344 -26.16 8.59 10.92
C HIS A 344 -25.97 10.03 10.43
N PRO A 345 -25.34 10.92 11.22
CA PRO A 345 -25.19 12.35 10.86
C PRO A 345 -24.52 12.58 9.51
N SER A 346 -23.56 11.73 9.14
CA SER A 346 -22.77 11.88 7.92
C SER A 346 -23.44 11.40 6.64
N PHE A 347 -24.52 10.63 6.73
CA PHE A 347 -25.18 10.04 5.57
C PHE A 347 -26.63 10.51 5.39
N GLN A 348 -27.24 11.04 6.45
CA GLN A 348 -28.64 11.45 6.47
C GLN A 348 -29.00 12.39 5.31
N ASP A 349 -28.09 13.28 4.91
CA ASP A 349 -28.31 14.27 3.84
C ASP A 349 -28.30 13.68 2.42
N ILE A 350 -27.72 12.47 2.26
CA ILE A 350 -27.57 11.74 0.99
C ILE A 350 -28.67 10.68 0.81
N MET A 351 -29.30 10.25 1.90
CA MET A 351 -30.31 9.17 1.91
C MET A 351 -31.64 9.54 1.25
N GLN A 352 -31.98 10.83 1.15
CA GLN A 352 -33.28 11.32 0.68
C GLN A 352 -33.73 10.72 -0.67
N ASN A 353 -32.86 10.72 -1.68
CA ASN A 353 -33.19 10.19 -3.01
C ASN A 353 -33.34 8.67 -3.01
N ILE A 354 -32.49 7.97 -2.25
CA ILE A 354 -32.50 6.51 -2.14
C ILE A 354 -33.83 6.08 -1.50
N ASP A 355 -34.23 6.73 -0.41
CA ASP A 355 -35.50 6.46 0.25
C ASP A 355 -36.70 6.77 -0.66
N LEU A 356 -36.67 7.89 -1.40
CA LEU A 356 -37.73 8.22 -2.35
C LEU A 356 -37.91 7.12 -3.41
N VAL A 357 -36.82 6.66 -4.01
CA VAL A 357 -36.84 5.61 -5.03
C VAL A 357 -37.33 4.29 -4.43
N ILE A 358 -36.81 3.89 -3.26
CA ILE A 358 -37.23 2.66 -2.57
C ILE A 358 -38.72 2.70 -2.23
N SER A 359 -39.21 3.79 -1.62
CA SER A 359 -40.62 3.92 -1.24
C SER A 359 -41.55 3.93 -2.46
N PHE A 360 -41.19 4.66 -3.52
CA PHE A 360 -41.99 4.73 -4.74
C PHE A 360 -42.17 3.36 -5.38
N PHE A 361 -41.07 2.62 -5.60
CA PHE A 361 -41.16 1.30 -6.23
C PHE A 361 -41.71 0.22 -5.29
N SER A 362 -41.47 0.30 -3.98
CA SER A 362 -42.09 -0.60 -3.00
C SER A 362 -43.61 -0.49 -3.02
N SER A 363 -44.17 0.72 -3.10
CA SER A 363 -45.62 0.93 -3.21
C SER A 363 -46.19 0.34 -4.49
N ARG A 364 -45.50 0.52 -5.63
CA ARG A 364 -45.93 -0.06 -6.91
C ARG A 364 -45.89 -1.59 -6.93
N LEU A 365 -44.89 -2.20 -6.29
CA LEU A 365 -44.80 -3.65 -6.17
C LEU A 365 -45.92 -4.20 -5.29
N LEU A 366 -46.25 -3.54 -4.18
CA LEU A 366 -47.39 -3.91 -3.32
C LEU A 366 -48.72 -3.85 -4.09
N GLN A 367 -48.90 -2.87 -4.96
CA GLN A 367 -50.09 -2.75 -5.83
C GLN A 367 -50.16 -3.86 -6.90
N ALA A 368 -49.03 -4.45 -7.28
CA ALA A 368 -48.96 -5.47 -8.32
C ALA A 368 -49.26 -6.90 -7.83
N GLY A 369 -49.37 -7.11 -6.51
CA GLY A 369 -49.69 -8.40 -5.89
C GLY A 369 -48.52 -9.09 -5.18
N ALA A 370 -48.81 -10.17 -4.46
CA ALA A 370 -47.86 -10.84 -3.55
C ALA A 370 -46.93 -11.86 -4.25
N GLU A 371 -47.33 -12.43 -5.38
CA GLU A 371 -46.52 -13.39 -6.15
C GLU A 371 -45.95 -12.71 -7.40
N LEU A 372 -44.73 -12.17 -7.29
CA LEU A 372 -44.03 -11.51 -8.39
C LEU A 372 -42.77 -12.29 -8.74
N SER A 373 -42.66 -12.73 -10.00
CA SER A 373 -41.40 -13.25 -10.54
C SER A 373 -40.36 -12.14 -10.72
N VAL A 374 -39.08 -12.48 -10.83
CA VAL A 374 -38.00 -11.51 -11.05
C VAL A 374 -38.22 -10.71 -12.34
N GLU A 375 -38.66 -11.38 -13.41
CA GLU A 375 -38.99 -10.74 -14.69
C GLU A 375 -40.10 -9.72 -14.51
N ARG A 376 -41.15 -10.09 -13.77
CA ARG A 376 -42.29 -9.21 -13.52
C ARG A 376 -41.89 -7.99 -12.69
N VAL A 377 -41.05 -8.17 -11.67
CA VAL A 377 -40.51 -7.04 -10.89
C VAL A 377 -39.72 -6.08 -11.79
N LEU A 378 -38.85 -6.60 -12.66
CA LEU A 378 -38.07 -5.77 -13.58
C LEU A 378 -38.95 -5.03 -14.60
N GLU A 379 -40.03 -5.63 -15.08
CA GLU A 379 -41.02 -4.95 -15.92
C GLU A 379 -41.70 -3.80 -15.18
N ILE A 380 -42.16 -4.02 -13.95
CA ILE A 380 -42.78 -2.99 -13.11
C ILE A 380 -41.80 -1.84 -12.87
N ILE A 381 -40.54 -2.15 -12.62
CA ILE A 381 -39.48 -1.15 -12.49
C ILE A 381 -39.34 -0.35 -13.78
N LYS A 382 -39.15 -1.00 -14.93
CA LYS A 382 -38.97 -0.34 -16.23
C LYS A 382 -40.14 0.60 -16.56
N GLN A 383 -41.37 0.17 -16.29
CA GLN A 383 -42.57 0.99 -16.49
C GLN A 383 -42.68 2.13 -15.46
N GLY A 384 -42.31 1.87 -14.21
CA GLY A 384 -42.43 2.82 -13.12
C GLY A 384 -41.44 3.98 -13.17
N VAL A 385 -40.25 3.82 -13.79
CA VAL A 385 -39.25 4.91 -13.86
C VAL A 385 -39.79 6.14 -14.60
N VAL A 386 -40.69 5.97 -15.57
CA VAL A 386 -41.30 7.10 -16.30
C VAL A 386 -42.19 7.94 -15.38
N ALA A 387 -42.84 7.31 -14.40
CA ALA A 387 -43.74 7.95 -13.45
C ALA A 387 -43.05 8.43 -12.17
N LEU A 388 -41.74 8.20 -12.02
CA LEU A 388 -40.99 8.66 -10.86
C LEU A 388 -40.90 10.20 -10.88
N PRO A 389 -41.22 10.90 -9.76
CA PRO A 389 -41.10 12.36 -9.68
C PRO A 389 -39.63 12.77 -9.58
N LYS A 390 -38.96 12.88 -10.73
CA LYS A 390 -37.52 13.21 -10.83
C LYS A 390 -37.21 14.62 -10.33
N ASP A 391 -38.18 15.52 -10.34
CA ASP A 391 -38.11 16.87 -9.78
C ASP A 391 -37.89 16.88 -8.26
N ARG A 392 -38.31 15.82 -7.57
CA ARG A 392 -38.10 15.65 -6.12
C ARG A 392 -36.74 15.06 -5.77
N LEU A 393 -35.95 14.62 -6.76
CA LEU A 393 -34.60 14.13 -6.53
C LEU A 393 -33.65 15.32 -6.31
N LYS A 394 -33.02 15.36 -5.14
CA LYS A 394 -31.99 16.33 -4.80
C LYS A 394 -30.78 16.12 -5.71
N LYS A 395 -30.30 17.19 -6.33
CA LYS A 395 -29.04 17.18 -7.09
C LYS A 395 -27.87 17.38 -6.13
N PHE A 396 -26.91 16.49 -6.19
CA PHE A 396 -25.64 16.60 -5.48
C PHE A 396 -24.56 17.17 -6.41
N PRO A 397 -23.47 17.74 -5.86
CA PRO A 397 -22.31 18.12 -6.65
C PRO A 397 -21.82 16.95 -7.51
N GLU A 398 -21.37 17.23 -8.74
CA GLU A 398 -20.81 16.19 -9.59
C GLU A 398 -19.47 15.71 -9.01
N LEU A 399 -19.37 14.42 -8.73
CA LEU A 399 -18.12 13.78 -8.39
C LEU A 399 -17.22 13.75 -9.63
N LYS A 400 -16.22 14.64 -9.67
CA LYS A 400 -15.20 14.69 -10.71
C LYS A 400 -13.83 14.57 -10.09
N PHE A 401 -13.20 13.44 -10.34
CA PHE A 401 -11.83 13.17 -9.95
C PHE A 401 -10.94 13.30 -11.19
N LYS A 402 -9.92 14.15 -11.09
CA LYS A 402 -8.89 14.27 -12.13
C LYS A 402 -7.73 13.37 -11.73
N TYR A 403 -7.35 12.46 -12.61
CA TYR A 403 -6.06 11.81 -12.49
C TYR A 403 -4.97 12.83 -12.82
N VAL A 404 -4.04 13.04 -11.90
CA VAL A 404 -2.89 13.93 -12.08
C VAL A 404 -1.66 13.04 -12.11
N GLU A 405 -1.05 12.92 -13.29
CA GLU A 405 0.30 12.37 -13.41
C GLU A 405 1.28 13.48 -13.04
N GLU A 406 2.13 13.24 -12.06
CA GLU A 406 3.24 14.12 -11.75
C GLU A 406 4.30 14.01 -12.85
N GLU A 407 4.69 15.13 -13.45
CA GLU A 407 5.69 15.14 -14.54
C GLU A 407 7.09 14.74 -14.05
N GLN A 408 7.41 15.04 -12.78
CA GLN A 408 8.70 14.77 -12.14
C GLN A 408 8.51 14.04 -10.81
N PRO A 409 8.10 12.76 -10.84
CA PRO A 409 7.83 11.99 -9.62
C PRO A 409 9.06 11.90 -8.70
N GLU A 410 10.28 12.02 -9.24
CA GLU A 410 11.53 12.05 -8.49
C GLU A 410 11.63 13.20 -7.47
N GLU A 411 10.99 14.35 -7.72
CA GLU A 411 11.00 15.49 -6.78
C GLU A 411 10.26 15.15 -5.49
N PHE A 412 9.28 14.25 -5.56
CA PHE A 412 8.56 13.74 -4.39
C PHE A 412 9.23 12.48 -3.81
N PHE A 413 9.51 11.48 -4.64
CA PHE A 413 9.96 10.17 -4.16
C PHE A 413 11.37 10.21 -3.57
N ILE A 414 12.30 11.01 -4.11
CA ILE A 414 13.67 11.05 -3.58
C ILE A 414 13.67 11.61 -2.15
N PRO A 415 13.11 12.80 -1.87
CA PRO A 415 13.07 13.32 -0.50
C PRO A 415 12.29 12.41 0.46
N TYR A 416 11.16 11.84 0.01
CA TYR A 416 10.33 10.97 0.84
C TYR A 416 11.02 9.64 1.19
N VAL A 417 11.68 8.99 0.23
CA VAL A 417 12.45 7.76 0.53
C VAL A 417 13.57 8.05 1.52
N TRP A 418 14.24 9.20 1.38
CA TRP A 418 15.30 9.60 2.30
C TRP A 418 14.78 10.00 3.69
N SER A 419 13.57 10.55 3.81
CA SER A 419 12.94 10.77 5.12
C SER A 419 12.58 9.44 5.80
N LEU A 420 12.14 8.43 5.04
CA LEU A 420 11.95 7.07 5.57
C LEU A 420 13.28 6.46 6.06
N VAL A 421 14.37 6.65 5.31
CA VAL A 421 15.71 6.21 5.74
C VAL A 421 16.10 6.90 7.05
N TYR A 422 15.97 8.22 7.13
CA TYR A 422 16.30 9.00 8.32
C TYR A 422 15.49 8.54 9.56
N ASN A 423 14.19 8.27 9.39
CA ASN A 423 13.31 7.87 10.50
C ASN A 423 13.44 6.38 10.89
N SER A 424 13.87 5.51 9.97
CA SER A 424 13.75 4.05 10.14
C SER A 424 15.08 3.30 10.18
N ALA A 425 16.19 3.89 9.72
CA ALA A 425 17.47 3.18 9.68
C ALA A 425 18.11 3.13 11.08
N VAL A 426 17.79 2.05 11.79
CA VAL A 426 18.32 1.71 13.11
C VAL A 426 19.85 1.71 13.08
N GLY A 427 20.47 2.44 14.01
CA GLY A 427 21.91 2.40 14.25
C GLY A 427 22.73 3.42 13.45
N LEU A 428 22.11 4.21 12.60
CA LEU A 428 22.75 5.32 11.89
C LEU A 428 22.32 6.65 12.54
N TYR A 429 23.23 7.64 12.53
CA TYR A 429 22.98 8.98 13.07
C TYR A 429 23.27 10.02 12.00
N TRP A 430 22.34 10.95 11.81
CA TRP A 430 22.47 12.08 10.89
C TRP A 430 22.19 13.35 11.68
N ASN A 431 23.02 14.37 11.46
CA ASN A 431 22.77 15.67 12.06
C ASN A 431 21.56 16.33 11.35
N PRO A 432 20.44 16.61 12.04
CA PRO A 432 19.26 17.18 11.41
C PRO A 432 19.52 18.57 10.81
N GLN A 433 20.47 19.33 11.37
CA GLN A 433 20.80 20.69 10.93
C GLN A 433 21.49 20.74 9.57
N ASP A 434 22.13 19.65 9.15
CA ASP A 434 22.88 19.58 7.90
C ASP A 434 22.02 19.05 6.74
N ILE A 435 20.83 18.50 7.03
CA ILE A 435 19.93 17.93 6.02
C ILE A 435 19.28 19.07 5.21
N GLN A 436 19.44 19.01 3.89
CA GLN A 436 18.93 20.02 2.96
C GLN A 436 17.87 19.49 2.00
N LEU A 437 17.75 18.16 1.88
CA LEU A 437 16.92 17.50 0.87
C LEU A 437 15.42 17.61 1.13
N PHE A 438 15.00 17.65 2.40
CA PHE A 438 13.62 17.84 2.81
C PHE A 438 13.57 18.75 4.04
N ALA A 439 12.45 19.45 4.21
CA ALA A 439 12.19 20.16 5.46
C ALA A 439 11.92 19.12 6.56
N MET A 440 12.59 19.28 7.69
CA MET A 440 12.17 18.60 8.92
C MET A 440 10.95 19.37 9.41
N ASP A 441 9.81 18.69 9.56
CA ASP A 441 8.70 19.28 10.32
C ASP A 441 9.24 19.56 11.73
N SER A 442 9.29 20.84 12.09
CA SER A 442 9.62 21.26 13.45
C SER A 442 8.44 20.89 14.33
N ASP A 443 8.56 19.77 15.05
CA ASP A 443 7.66 19.39 16.14
C ASP A 443 7.49 20.52 17.19
#